data_AF-A0A084AAY7-F1
#
_entry.id   AF-A0A084AAY7-F1
#
_cell.length_a   1.000
_cell.length_b   1.000
_cell.length_c   1.000
_cell.angle_alpha   90.00
_cell.angle_beta   90.00
_cell.angle_gamma   90.00
#
_symmetry.space_group_name_H-M   'P 1'
#
loop_
_entity.id
_entity.type
_entity.pdbx_description
1 polymer ?
#
loop_
_entity_poly.entity_id
_entity_poly.type
_entity_poly.pdbx_seq_one_letter_code
_entity_poly.pdbx_strand_id
1 'polypeptide(L)'
;MADRYYWGKPKDVVRWYLRGTLYLSAQSRKSYIEKTGAEPGNLPRLLKLLKELDALFDTVDTDIIALLCLRYVELLSIPDTVELTGLSNSQISTRTAKVMKKAKDIIAEA
;
A
#
# COMPACT_ATOMS: atom_id res chain seq x y z
N MET A 1 15.24 -13.88 -11.23
CA MET A 1 14.96 -12.60 -11.90
C MET A 1 15.72 -11.54 -11.14
N ALA A 2 16.60 -10.79 -11.79
CA ALA A 2 17.23 -9.63 -11.17
C ALA A 2 16.10 -8.67 -10.77
N ASP A 3 16.10 -8.21 -9.52
CA ASP A 3 15.12 -7.26 -9.05
C ASP A 3 15.27 -5.97 -9.87
N ARG A 4 14.27 -5.71 -10.73
CA ARG A 4 14.23 -4.58 -11.67
C ARG A 4 14.26 -3.21 -10.97
N TYR A 5 14.08 -3.19 -9.65
CA TYR A 5 13.99 -2.01 -8.80
C TYR A 5 15.00 -2.10 -7.65
N TYR A 6 15.61 -0.98 -7.29
CA TYR A 6 16.59 -0.93 -6.18
C TYR A 6 15.98 -1.28 -4.82
N TRP A 7 14.65 -1.22 -4.68
CA TRP A 7 13.90 -1.71 -3.51
C TRP A 7 13.76 -3.23 -3.44
N GLY A 8 14.26 -3.98 -4.42
CA GLY A 8 14.00 -5.41 -4.54
C GLY A 8 12.56 -5.65 -5.02
N LYS A 9 11.62 -5.74 -4.08
CA LYS A 9 10.20 -6.05 -4.31
C LYS A 9 9.29 -4.85 -3.99
N PRO A 10 8.91 -4.03 -4.99
CA PRO A 10 8.04 -2.86 -4.77
C PRO A 10 6.73 -3.16 -4.05
N LYS A 11 6.13 -4.34 -4.31
CA LYS A 11 4.90 -4.79 -3.63
C LYS A 11 5.08 -4.87 -2.12
N ASP A 12 6.22 -5.37 -1.66
CA ASP A 12 6.48 -5.49 -0.24
C ASP A 12 6.75 -4.11 0.38
N VAL A 13 7.43 -3.21 -0.34
CA VAL A 13 7.64 -1.82 0.12
C VAL A 13 6.34 -1.06 0.28
N VAL A 14 5.45 -1.10 -0.72
CA VAL A 14 4.13 -0.43 -0.62
C VAL A 14 3.29 -1.04 0.50
N ARG A 15 3.31 -2.38 0.67
CA ARG A 15 2.63 -3.05 1.79
C ARG A 15 3.17 -2.57 3.13
N TRP A 16 4.49 -2.52 3.32
CA TRP A 16 5.09 -2.03 4.56
C TRP A 16 4.80 -0.56 4.82
N TYR A 17 4.89 0.30 3.80
CA TYR A 17 4.68 1.73 3.95
C TYR A 17 3.21 2.08 4.24
N LEU A 18 2.28 1.55 3.45
CA LEU A 18 0.85 1.89 3.61
C LEU A 18 0.17 1.12 4.74
N ARG A 19 0.62 -0.11 5.01
CA ARG A 19 0.00 -0.95 6.04
C ARG A 19 0.76 -0.95 7.35
N GLY A 20 2.01 -0.45 7.42
CA GLY A 20 2.87 -0.59 8.59
C GLY A 20 2.16 -0.23 9.90
N THR A 21 1.55 0.95 9.97
CA THR A 21 0.83 1.40 11.16
C THR A 21 -0.43 0.56 11.46
N LEU A 22 -1.25 0.26 10.43
CA LEU A 22 -2.47 -0.53 10.59
C LEU A 22 -2.17 -1.99 10.96
N TYR A 23 -1.14 -2.57 10.38
CA TYR A 23 -0.66 -3.91 10.63
C TYR A 23 -0.08 -4.02 12.04
N LEU A 24 0.78 -3.09 12.46
CA LEU A 24 1.33 -3.06 13.82
C LEU A 24 0.22 -2.90 14.86
N SER A 25 -0.76 -2.03 14.59
CA SER A 25 -1.94 -1.87 15.44
C SER A 25 -2.76 -3.17 15.55
N ALA A 26 -3.02 -3.83 14.42
CA ALA A 26 -3.72 -5.11 14.38
C ALA A 26 -2.96 -6.21 15.13
N GLN A 27 -1.64 -6.33 14.93
CA GLN A 27 -0.80 -7.33 15.60
C GLN A 27 -0.72 -7.09 17.10
N SER A 28 -0.53 -5.84 17.53
CA SER A 28 -0.52 -5.46 18.95
C SER A 28 -1.85 -5.82 19.61
N ARG A 29 -2.97 -5.47 18.96
CA ARG A 29 -4.32 -5.80 19.48
C ARG A 29 -4.55 -7.30 19.53
N LYS A 30 -4.13 -8.04 18.50
CA LYS A 30 -4.23 -9.51 18.46
C LYS A 30 -3.44 -10.15 19.60
N SER A 31 -2.18 -9.74 19.81
CA SER A 31 -1.34 -10.24 20.90
C SER A 31 -1.94 -9.92 22.28
N TYR A 32 -2.54 -8.74 22.44
CA TYR A 32 -3.23 -8.36 23.68
C TYR A 32 -4.42 -9.29 23.97
N ILE A 33 -5.28 -9.54 22.98
CA ILE A 33 -6.43 -10.45 23.10
C ILE A 33 -5.98 -11.86 23.43
N GLU A 34 -4.96 -12.38 22.73
CA GLU A 34 -4.40 -13.71 22.98
C GLU A 34 -3.86 -13.85 24.41
N LYS A 35 -3.28 -12.79 24.97
CA LYS A 35 -2.74 -12.78 26.34
C LYS A 35 -3.78 -12.57 27.43
N THR A 36 -4.88 -11.87 27.15
CA THR A 36 -5.81 -11.39 28.18
C THR A 36 -7.21 -11.97 28.07
N GLY A 37 -7.55 -12.64 26.96
CA GLY A 37 -8.91 -13.08 26.67
C GLY A 37 -9.88 -11.92 26.40
N ALA A 38 -9.37 -10.70 26.20
CA ALA A 38 -10.20 -9.53 25.96
C ALA A 38 -11.04 -9.65 24.67
N GLU A 39 -12.18 -8.96 24.64
CA GLU A 39 -13.02 -8.99 23.44
C GLU A 39 -12.32 -8.39 22.21
N PRO A 40 -12.58 -8.96 21.02
CA PRO A 40 -11.90 -8.58 19.78
C PRO A 40 -12.20 -7.14 19.33
N GLY A 41 -13.34 -6.57 19.74
CA GLY A 41 -13.73 -5.20 19.37
C GLY A 41 -13.65 -4.98 17.85
N ASN A 42 -12.93 -3.95 17.43
CA ASN A 42 -12.78 -3.59 16.01
C ASN A 42 -11.71 -4.40 15.24
N LEU A 43 -11.05 -5.37 15.88
CA LEU A 43 -9.98 -6.13 15.25
C LEU A 43 -10.45 -6.89 13.98
N PRO A 44 -11.62 -7.55 13.93
CA PRO A 44 -12.06 -8.25 12.72
C PRO A 44 -12.25 -7.33 11.51
N ARG A 45 -12.82 -6.12 11.73
CA ARG A 45 -12.98 -5.10 10.67
C ARG A 45 -11.63 -4.62 10.16
N LEU A 46 -10.69 -4.35 11.08
CA LEU A 46 -9.33 -3.94 10.71
C LEU A 46 -8.59 -5.02 9.91
N LEU A 47 -8.71 -6.29 10.29
CA LEU A 47 -8.11 -7.41 9.56
C LEU A 47 -8.74 -7.59 8.17
N LYS A 48 -10.06 -7.40 8.05
CA LYS A 48 -10.76 -7.43 6.76
C LYS A 48 -10.26 -6.30 5.84
N LEU A 49 -10.21 -5.07 6.32
CA LEU A 49 -9.67 -3.92 5.58
C LEU A 49 -8.23 -4.17 5.12
N LEU A 50 -7.37 -4.68 6.01
CA LEU A 50 -6.00 -5.02 5.68
C LEU A 50 -5.88 -6.08 4.58
N LYS A 51 -6.81 -7.04 4.54
CA LYS A 51 -6.86 -8.09 3.51
C LYS A 51 -7.35 -7.55 2.16
N GLU A 52 -8.35 -6.68 2.17
CA GLU A 52 -8.88 -6.07 0.94
C GLU A 52 -7.87 -5.11 0.30
N LEU A 53 -7.15 -4.33 1.11
CA LEU A 53 -6.04 -3.51 0.63
C LEU A 53 -4.89 -4.36 0.06
N ASP A 54 -4.58 -5.53 0.65
CA ASP A 54 -3.59 -6.45 0.08
C ASP A 54 -4.02 -6.99 -1.27
N ALA A 55 -5.28 -7.44 -1.37
CA ALA A 55 -5.84 -7.97 -2.60
C ALA A 55 -5.81 -6.92 -3.74
N LEU A 56 -6.00 -5.64 -3.42
CA LEU A 56 -5.82 -4.56 -4.39
C LEU A 56 -4.41 -4.59 -4.99
N PHE A 57 -3.36 -4.60 -4.16
CA PHE A 57 -1.97 -4.57 -4.64
C PHE A 57 -1.52 -5.84 -5.36
N ASP A 58 -2.16 -6.98 -5.08
CA ASP A 58 -1.91 -8.22 -5.82
C ASP A 58 -2.32 -8.10 -7.29
N THR A 59 -3.43 -7.39 -7.57
CA THR A 59 -3.96 -7.17 -8.92
C THR A 59 -3.32 -6.02 -9.69
N VAL A 60 -2.53 -5.18 -9.02
CA VAL A 60 -1.88 -4.02 -9.66
C VAL A 60 -0.53 -4.43 -10.24
N ASP A 61 -0.25 -3.93 -11.44
CA ASP A 61 1.00 -4.13 -12.15
C ASP A 61 2.19 -3.60 -11.34
N THR A 62 3.30 -4.35 -11.32
CA THR A 62 4.48 -4.03 -10.52
C THR A 62 5.09 -2.68 -10.89
N ASP A 63 5.01 -2.25 -12.16
CA ASP A 63 5.55 -0.96 -12.59
C ASP A 63 4.68 0.19 -12.05
N ILE A 64 3.37 -0.01 -11.90
CA ILE A 64 2.47 0.95 -11.24
C ILE A 64 2.73 1.00 -9.74
N ILE A 65 3.02 -0.15 -9.11
CA ILE A 65 3.42 -0.19 -7.69
C ILE A 65 4.74 0.56 -7.48
N ALA A 66 5.72 0.38 -8.36
CA ALA A 66 6.98 1.12 -8.28
C ALA A 66 6.77 2.64 -8.47
N LEU A 67 5.86 3.06 -9.35
CA LEU A 67 5.45 4.47 -9.46
C LEU A 67 4.83 5.00 -8.16
N LEU A 68 4.03 4.19 -7.45
CA LEU A 68 3.51 4.55 -6.14
C LEU A 68 4.63 4.67 -5.09
N CYS A 69 5.64 3.79 -5.12
CA CYS A 69 6.83 3.91 -4.27
C CYS A 69 7.54 5.25 -4.49
N LEU A 70 7.84 5.60 -5.74
CA LEU A 70 8.49 6.87 -6.06
C LEU A 70 7.70 8.08 -5.53
N ARG A 71 6.39 8.09 -5.76
CA ARG A 71 5.54 9.23 -5.44
C ARG A 71 5.22 9.38 -3.95
N TYR A 72 5.07 8.27 -3.24
CA TYR A 72 4.53 8.29 -1.88
C TYR A 72 5.47 7.74 -0.82
N VAL A 73 6.45 6.91 -1.18
CA VAL A 73 7.45 6.40 -0.23
C VAL A 73 8.69 7.30 -0.24
N GLU A 74 9.23 7.59 -1.44
CA GLU A 74 10.37 8.51 -1.60
C GLU A 74 9.95 9.98 -1.71
N LEU A 75 8.63 10.24 -1.73
CA LEU A 75 8.06 11.57 -1.79
C LEU A 75 8.54 12.42 -2.98
N LEU A 76 8.93 11.78 -4.09
CA LEU A 76 9.36 12.50 -5.29
C LEU A 76 8.23 13.35 -5.85
N SER A 77 8.56 14.55 -6.35
CA SER A 77 7.61 15.38 -7.07
C SER A 77 7.22 14.75 -8.41
N ILE A 78 6.17 15.27 -9.07
CA ILE A 78 5.78 14.76 -10.39
C ILE A 78 6.92 14.99 -11.39
N PRO A 79 7.52 16.20 -11.47
CA PRO A 79 8.70 16.44 -12.31
C PRO A 79 9.85 15.46 -12.08
N ASP A 80 10.25 15.22 -10.82
CA ASP A 80 11.36 14.29 -10.52
C ASP A 80 11.01 12.86 -10.94
N THR A 81 9.73 12.48 -10.80
CA THR A 81 9.25 11.17 -11.24
C THR A 81 9.26 11.06 -12.77
N VAL A 82 8.94 12.14 -13.50
CA VAL A 82 9.07 12.18 -14.97
C VAL A 82 10.52 11.99 -15.39
N GLU A 83 11.43 12.75 -14.78
CA GLU A 83 12.86 12.68 -15.09
C GLU A 83 13.41 11.28 -14.87
N LEU A 84 13.03 10.63 -13.77
CA LEU A 84 13.50 9.29 -13.43
C LEU A 84 12.89 8.18 -14.29
N THR A 85 11.63 8.30 -14.69
CA THR A 85 10.88 7.20 -15.34
C THR A 85 10.70 7.36 -16.85
N GLY A 86 10.92 8.57 -17.38
CA GLY A 86 10.63 8.93 -18.77
C GLY A 86 9.13 8.95 -19.13
N LEU A 87 8.23 8.76 -18.16
CA LEU A 87 6.79 8.84 -18.36
C LEU A 87 6.31 10.29 -18.38
N SER A 88 5.19 10.56 -19.02
CA SER A 88 4.59 11.90 -18.97
C SER A 88 3.88 12.17 -17.63
N ASN A 89 3.74 13.45 -17.27
CA ASN A 89 2.95 13.88 -16.11
C ASN A 89 1.57 13.21 -16.07
N SER A 90 0.86 13.20 -17.21
CA SER A 90 -0.46 12.59 -17.33
C SER A 90 -0.43 11.08 -17.05
N GLN A 91 0.55 10.36 -17.58
CA GLN A 91 0.67 8.92 -17.33
C GLN A 91 0.89 8.62 -15.85
N ILE A 92 1.77 9.38 -15.18
CA ILE A 92 2.04 9.22 -13.74
C ILE A 92 0.77 9.51 -12.93
N SER A 93 0.11 10.64 -13.18
CA SER A 93 -1.12 11.02 -12.48
C SER A 93 -2.24 9.99 -12.67
N THR A 94 -2.51 9.55 -13.90
CA THR A 94 -3.60 8.61 -14.18
C THR A 94 -3.33 7.23 -13.56
N ARG A 95 -2.10 6.72 -13.69
CA ARG A 95 -1.74 5.39 -13.15
C ARG A 95 -1.82 5.37 -11.63
N THR A 96 -1.32 6.40 -10.96
CA THR A 96 -1.39 6.49 -9.48
C THR A 96 -2.82 6.76 -8.99
N ALA A 97 -3.55 7.69 -9.60
CA ALA A 97 -4.91 8.06 -9.18
C ALA A 97 -5.89 6.88 -9.25
N LYS A 98 -5.75 5.99 -10.25
CA LYS A 98 -6.60 4.81 -10.38
C LYS A 98 -6.47 3.87 -9.18
N VAL A 99 -5.25 3.62 -8.71
CA VAL A 99 -5.01 2.77 -7.54
C VAL A 99 -5.47 3.46 -6.26
N MET A 100 -5.16 4.76 -6.12
CA MET A 100 -5.57 5.56 -4.95
C MET A 100 -7.09 5.64 -4.81
N LYS A 101 -7.82 5.77 -5.93
CA LYS A 101 -9.29 5.76 -5.91
C LYS A 101 -9.83 4.44 -5.37
N LYS A 102 -9.36 3.31 -5.90
CA LYS A 102 -9.78 1.99 -5.41
C LYS A 102 -9.46 1.78 -3.93
N ALA A 103 -8.30 2.23 -3.48
CA ALA A 103 -7.93 2.15 -2.06
C ALA A 103 -8.88 2.99 -1.18
N LYS A 104 -9.26 4.20 -1.63
CA LYS A 104 -10.24 5.04 -0.93
C LYS A 104 -11.61 4.39 -0.87
N ASP A 105 -12.06 3.77 -1.96
CA ASP A 105 -13.35 3.09 -2.02
C ASP A 105 -13.39 1.93 -1.01
N ILE A 106 -12.33 1.11 -0.95
CA ILE A 106 -12.18 0.03 0.05
C ILE A 106 -12.22 0.59 1.48
N ILE A 107 -11.52 1.69 1.75
CA ILE A 107 -11.49 2.30 3.08
C ILE A 107 -12.87 2.87 3.46
N ALA A 108 -13.62 3.41 2.51
CA ALA A 108 -14.94 3.99 2.75
C ALA A 108 -16.01 2.92 3.04
N GLU A 109 -15.88 1.74 2.44
CA GLU A 109 -16.78 0.59 2.64
C GLU A 109 -16.45 -0.23 3.90
N ALA A 110 -15.20 -0.12 4.39
CA ALA A 110 -14.68 -0.90 5.50
C ALA A 110 -15.20 -0.43 6.85
#